data_AF-A0A259SAI5-F1
#
_entry.id   AF-A0A259SAI5-F1
#
_cell.length_a   1.000
_cell.length_b   1.000
_cell.length_c   1.000
_cell.angle_alpha   90.00
_cell.angle_beta   90.00
_cell.angle_gamma   90.00
#
_symmetry.space_group_name_H-M   'P 1'
#
loop_
_entity.id
_entity.type
_entity.pdbx_description
1 polymer ?
#
loop_
_entity_poly.entity_id
_entity_poly.type
_entity_poly.pdbx_seq_one_letter_code
_entity_poly.pdbx_strand_id
1 'polypeptide(L)'
;MFLILSRRLRFFLLAAFYLGIGSASIQSATAAGAVGMPPSVLETLKKQKLSLSDLGIWVQAVDSNKPLLTHLPDDLFNPASVMKLVTSVVALDVLGTNFQWTTRVYADALPVNGVVHGNLYIKGEGDPWFRSEDLWDLVRQLSDLGIHEVTGKLVLDNSYFDPGPNSSKARALGRRISRVSRFWGLIPTHPL
;
A
#
# COMPACT_ATOMS: atom_id res chain seq x y z
N MET A 1 15.23 -28.85 29.45
CA MET A 1 15.14 -30.33 29.43
C MET A 1 13.68 -30.69 29.23
N PHE A 2 13.34 -31.20 28.04
CA PHE A 2 12.19 -32.04 27.62
C PHE A 2 10.83 -31.91 28.37
N LEU A 3 9.65 -31.89 27.75
CA LEU A 3 9.21 -32.41 26.45
C LEU A 3 7.80 -31.86 26.16
N ILE A 4 7.56 -31.58 24.90
CA ILE A 4 6.24 -31.46 24.26
C ILE A 4 5.37 -32.69 24.59
N LEU A 5 4.10 -32.50 24.96
CA LEU A 5 3.10 -33.57 24.87
C LEU A 5 1.83 -33.11 24.14
N SER A 6 1.77 -33.64 22.92
CA SER A 6 0.72 -33.71 21.91
C SER A 6 -0.74 -33.42 22.28
N ARG A 7 -1.30 -32.47 21.52
CA ARG A 7 -2.71 -32.31 21.13
C ARG A 7 -3.28 -33.56 20.43
N ARG A 8 -3.71 -34.63 21.13
CA ARG A 8 -4.65 -35.65 20.57
C ARG A 8 -5.32 -36.47 21.69
N LEU A 9 -6.21 -35.88 22.49
CA LEU A 9 -7.16 -36.64 23.33
C LEU A 9 -8.25 -35.72 23.95
N ARG A 10 -9.13 -35.16 23.12
CA ARG A 10 -10.33 -34.42 23.59
C ARG A 10 -11.60 -34.74 22.81
N PHE A 11 -11.62 -35.87 22.12
CA PHE A 11 -12.82 -36.42 21.52
C PHE A 11 -13.14 -37.72 22.25
N PHE A 12 -14.41 -37.88 22.64
CA PHE A 12 -14.99 -38.94 23.47
C PHE A 12 -14.88 -38.74 24.98
N LEU A 13 -15.87 -38.05 25.55
CA LEU A 13 -16.68 -38.49 26.71
C LEU A 13 -17.49 -37.30 27.24
N LEU A 14 -18.76 -37.18 26.80
CA LEU A 14 -19.91 -36.62 27.54
C LEU A 14 -21.09 -36.49 26.58
N ALA A 15 -21.57 -37.64 26.10
CA ALA A 15 -22.95 -37.79 25.63
C ALA A 15 -23.69 -38.58 26.72
N ALA A 16 -24.96 -38.22 26.95
CA ALA A 16 -25.91 -38.82 27.88
C ALA A 16 -25.92 -38.28 29.33
N PHE A 17 -26.47 -37.07 29.50
CA PHE A 17 -27.48 -36.84 30.55
C PHE A 17 -28.23 -35.52 30.27
N TYR A 18 -29.53 -35.62 30.01
CA TYR A 18 -30.63 -34.69 30.31
C TYR A 18 -31.74 -34.80 29.27
N LEU A 19 -32.56 -35.83 29.47
CA LEU A 19 -33.90 -35.96 28.92
C LEU A 19 -34.88 -35.33 29.93
N GLY A 20 -35.67 -34.35 29.48
CA GLY A 20 -36.96 -34.00 30.07
C GLY A 20 -37.00 -32.90 31.13
N ILE A 21 -37.48 -31.71 30.74
CA ILE A 21 -38.69 -31.04 31.27
C ILE A 21 -38.69 -29.59 30.73
N GLY A 22 -39.80 -29.19 30.12
CA GLY A 22 -40.17 -27.79 29.95
C GLY A 22 -40.05 -27.24 28.53
N SER A 23 -41.14 -27.36 27.77
CA SER A 23 -41.40 -26.55 26.59
C SER A 23 -41.56 -25.09 27.00
N ALA A 24 -40.44 -24.40 27.22
CA ALA A 24 -40.41 -22.95 27.24
C ALA A 24 -40.37 -22.49 25.79
N SER A 25 -41.49 -21.97 25.31
CA SER A 25 -41.61 -21.26 24.04
C SER A 25 -40.48 -20.25 23.95
N ILE A 26 -39.47 -20.50 23.12
CA ILE A 26 -38.51 -19.47 22.75
C ILE A 26 -39.33 -18.48 21.93
N GLN A 27 -39.78 -17.41 22.59
CA GLN A 27 -40.30 -16.23 21.93
C GLN A 27 -39.24 -15.82 20.91
N SER A 28 -39.57 -15.88 19.63
CA SER A 28 -38.74 -15.28 18.60
C SER A 28 -38.55 -13.82 18.98
N ALA A 29 -37.34 -13.46 19.39
CA ALA A 29 -36.95 -12.07 19.40
C ALA A 29 -37.09 -11.61 17.95
N THR A 30 -38.15 -10.88 17.64
CA THR A 30 -38.23 -10.08 16.43
C THR A 30 -36.97 -9.24 16.42
N ALA A 31 -36.04 -9.57 15.51
CA ALA A 31 -34.89 -8.76 15.22
C ALA A 31 -35.40 -7.41 14.71
N ALA A 32 -35.65 -6.50 15.65
CA ALA A 32 -35.90 -5.11 15.35
C ALA A 32 -34.59 -4.56 14.77
N GLY A 33 -34.57 -4.34 13.44
CA GLY A 33 -33.55 -3.53 12.80
C GLY A 33 -32.92 -4.05 11.51
N ALA A 34 -33.30 -5.21 10.97
CA ALA A 34 -32.90 -5.54 9.60
C ALA A 34 -33.90 -4.89 8.64
N VAL A 35 -33.60 -3.67 8.17
CA VAL A 35 -34.28 -3.12 7.00
C VAL A 35 -34.04 -4.11 5.86
N GLY A 36 -35.08 -4.79 5.39
CA GLY A 36 -34.97 -5.66 4.22
C GLY A 36 -34.41 -4.89 3.03
N MET A 37 -33.84 -5.60 2.04
CA MET A 37 -33.24 -4.95 0.87
C MET A 37 -34.20 -3.91 0.27
N PRO A 38 -33.78 -2.63 0.13
CA PRO A 38 -34.67 -1.60 -0.40
C PRO A 38 -35.23 -2.00 -1.78
N PRO A 39 -36.53 -1.81 -2.04
CA PRO A 39 -37.13 -2.22 -3.31
C PRO A 39 -36.44 -1.63 -4.55
N SER A 40 -35.94 -0.39 -4.46
CA SER A 40 -35.17 0.26 -5.52
C SER A 40 -33.89 -0.48 -5.90
N VAL A 41 -33.23 -1.15 -4.94
CA VAL A 41 -32.04 -1.98 -5.19
C VAL A 41 -32.44 -3.23 -5.95
N LEU A 42 -33.52 -3.90 -5.53
CA LEU A 42 -34.04 -5.11 -6.20
C LEU A 42 -34.48 -4.82 -7.64
N GLU A 43 -35.17 -3.70 -7.87
CA GLU A 43 -35.55 -3.25 -9.21
C GLU A 43 -34.34 -2.95 -10.08
N THR A 44 -33.32 -2.30 -9.52
CA THR A 44 -32.07 -2.00 -10.23
C THR A 44 -31.33 -3.29 -10.61
N LEU A 45 -31.21 -4.25 -9.70
CA LEU A 45 -30.57 -5.54 -9.98
C LEU A 45 -31.29 -6.30 -11.11
N LYS A 46 -32.63 -6.35 -11.06
CA LYS A 46 -33.44 -6.94 -12.14
C LYS A 46 -33.19 -6.23 -13.48
N LYS A 47 -33.17 -4.90 -13.49
CA LYS A 47 -32.88 -4.09 -14.69
C LYS A 47 -31.48 -4.39 -15.26
N GLN A 48 -30.50 -4.61 -14.40
CA GLN A 48 -29.12 -4.95 -14.79
C GLN A 48 -28.90 -6.45 -15.04
N LYS A 49 -29.95 -7.28 -14.93
CA LYS A 49 -29.88 -8.74 -15.07
C LYS A 49 -28.88 -9.39 -14.09
N LEU A 50 -28.75 -8.80 -12.90
CA LEU A 50 -27.92 -9.30 -11.81
C LEU A 50 -28.78 -9.98 -10.74
N SER A 51 -28.20 -10.96 -10.06
CA SER A 51 -28.83 -11.63 -8.92
C SER A 51 -28.40 -10.99 -7.60
N LEU A 52 -29.16 -11.21 -6.52
CA LEU A 52 -28.74 -10.76 -5.19
C LEU A 52 -27.44 -11.44 -4.73
N SER A 53 -27.13 -12.64 -5.20
CA SER A 53 -25.87 -13.33 -4.84
C SER A 53 -24.63 -12.69 -5.45
N ASP A 54 -24.78 -11.82 -6.46
CA ASP A 54 -23.65 -11.14 -7.10
C ASP A 54 -23.24 -9.84 -6.37
N LEU A 55 -23.91 -9.52 -5.26
CA LEU A 55 -23.78 -8.25 -4.57
C LEU A 55 -23.51 -8.46 -3.08
N GLY A 56 -22.40 -7.92 -2.58
CA GLY A 56 -22.16 -7.75 -1.14
C GLY A 56 -22.51 -6.33 -0.70
N ILE A 57 -23.22 -6.18 0.42
CA ILE A 57 -23.57 -4.87 0.99
C ILE A 57 -23.22 -4.82 2.48
N TRP A 58 -22.60 -3.71 2.88
CA TRP A 58 -22.45 -3.30 4.27
C TRP A 58 -22.76 -1.82 4.39
N VAL A 59 -23.81 -1.46 5.14
CA VAL A 59 -24.17 -0.08 5.44
C VAL A 59 -24.20 0.11 6.94
N GLN A 60 -23.39 1.03 7.44
CA GLN A 60 -23.24 1.29 8.87
C GLN A 60 -22.99 2.79 9.08
N ALA A 61 -23.62 3.36 10.11
CA ALA A 61 -23.28 4.70 10.56
C ALA A 61 -21.88 4.72 11.16
N VAL A 62 -21.08 5.74 10.86
CA VAL A 62 -19.64 5.82 11.23
C VAL A 62 -19.42 5.71 12.75
N ASP A 63 -20.37 6.21 13.53
CA ASP A 63 -20.38 6.25 15.00
C ASP A 63 -21.10 5.04 15.64
N SER A 64 -21.67 4.14 14.84
CA SER A 64 -22.37 2.95 15.30
C SER A 64 -21.49 1.71 15.18
N ASN A 65 -21.60 0.77 16.13
CA ASN A 65 -21.00 -0.56 16.04
C ASN A 65 -21.95 -1.61 15.43
N LYS A 66 -23.15 -1.21 15.02
CA LYS A 66 -24.15 -2.08 14.40
C LYS A 66 -24.46 -1.60 12.99
N PRO A 67 -24.39 -2.48 11.97
CA PRO A 67 -24.79 -2.12 10.62
C PRO A 67 -26.31 -1.95 10.54
N LEU A 68 -26.73 -1.00 9.69
CA LEU A 68 -28.13 -0.78 9.32
C LEU A 68 -28.61 -1.81 8.31
N LEU A 69 -27.71 -2.27 7.44
CA LEU A 69 -27.98 -3.26 6.40
C LEU A 69 -26.72 -4.05 6.09
N THR A 70 -26.85 -5.37 6.07
CA THR A 70 -25.80 -6.29 5.61
C THR A 70 -26.39 -7.32 4.68
N HIS A 71 -25.66 -7.67 3.63
CA HIS A 71 -26.00 -8.77 2.71
C HIS A 71 -24.70 -9.40 2.20
N LEU A 72 -24.55 -10.72 2.37
CA LEU A 72 -23.32 -11.48 2.09
C LEU A 72 -22.03 -10.80 2.61
N PRO A 73 -21.96 -10.43 3.90
CA PRO A 73 -20.86 -9.63 4.43
C PRO A 73 -19.51 -10.36 4.49
N ASP A 74 -19.53 -11.70 4.52
CA ASP A 74 -18.33 -12.55 4.65
C ASP A 74 -17.89 -13.19 3.32
N ASP A 75 -18.63 -12.93 2.24
CA ASP A 75 -18.33 -13.49 0.91
C ASP A 75 -17.23 -12.70 0.20
N LEU A 76 -16.45 -13.38 -0.64
CA LEU A 76 -15.34 -12.78 -1.37
C LEU A 76 -15.81 -12.22 -2.72
N PHE A 77 -15.55 -10.93 -2.95
CA PHE A 77 -15.83 -10.23 -4.20
C PHE A 77 -14.56 -9.61 -4.79
N ASN A 78 -14.58 -9.28 -6.08
CA ASN A 78 -13.54 -8.46 -6.68
C ASN A 78 -13.74 -6.99 -6.24
N PRO A 79 -12.85 -6.41 -5.41
CA PRO A 79 -13.01 -5.04 -4.95
C PRO A 79 -12.74 -4.01 -6.04
N ALA A 80 -12.10 -4.40 -7.16
CA ALA A 80 -11.61 -3.50 -8.19
C ALA A 80 -10.86 -2.31 -7.56
N SER A 81 -11.18 -1.08 -7.96
CA SER A 81 -10.53 0.12 -7.42
C SER A 81 -10.89 0.44 -5.97
N VAL A 82 -11.86 -0.23 -5.33
CA VAL A 82 -12.10 -0.11 -3.88
C VAL A 82 -10.90 -0.61 -3.08
N MET A 83 -10.07 -1.50 -3.65
CA MET A 83 -8.80 -1.94 -3.07
C MET A 83 -7.87 -0.78 -2.70
N LYS A 84 -7.99 0.38 -3.38
CA LYS A 84 -7.22 1.58 -3.05
C LYS A 84 -7.45 2.04 -1.61
N LEU A 85 -8.62 1.83 -1.01
CA LEU A 85 -8.86 2.18 0.40
C LEU A 85 -7.90 1.41 1.32
N VAL A 86 -7.76 0.10 1.11
CA VAL A 86 -6.86 -0.74 1.90
C VAL A 86 -5.42 -0.29 1.69
N THR A 87 -4.99 -0.12 0.44
CA THR A 87 -3.62 0.34 0.13
C THR A 87 -3.33 1.72 0.72
N SER A 88 -4.28 2.65 0.69
CA SER A 88 -4.13 4.00 1.24
C SER A 88 -4.01 3.99 2.75
N VAL A 89 -4.82 3.19 3.46
CA VAL A 89 -4.70 3.07 4.92
C VAL A 89 -3.35 2.48 5.30
N VAL A 90 -2.92 1.41 4.63
CA VAL A 90 -1.60 0.80 4.88
C VAL A 90 -0.47 1.78 4.54
N ALA A 91 -0.58 2.55 3.45
CA ALA A 91 0.42 3.55 3.10
C ALA A 91 0.53 4.65 4.17
N LEU A 92 -0.60 5.15 4.69
CA LEU A 92 -0.61 6.14 5.77
C LEU A 92 -0.04 5.59 7.07
N ASP A 93 -0.31 4.33 7.41
CA ASP A 93 0.21 3.66 8.60
C ASP A 93 1.73 3.42 8.52
N VAL A 94 2.20 2.94 7.37
CA VAL A 94 3.62 2.57 7.17
C VAL A 94 4.50 3.78 6.90
N LEU A 95 4.06 4.72 6.06
CA LEU A 95 4.86 5.86 5.63
C LEU A 95 4.64 7.09 6.52
N GLY A 96 3.46 7.23 7.12
CA GLY A 96 3.02 8.43 7.82
C GLY A 96 2.48 9.51 6.87
N THR A 97 1.76 10.47 7.44
CA THR A 97 1.13 11.58 6.69
C THR A 97 2.13 12.58 6.11
N ASN A 98 3.35 12.61 6.65
CA ASN A 98 4.37 13.59 6.29
C ASN A 98 5.48 12.97 5.42
N PHE A 99 5.26 11.76 4.89
CA PHE A 99 6.22 11.11 4.02
C PHE A 99 6.44 11.94 2.75
N GLN A 100 7.70 12.14 2.40
CA GLN A 100 8.09 12.78 1.14
C GLN A 100 8.96 11.82 0.34
N TRP A 101 8.59 11.66 -0.93
CA TRP A 101 9.41 10.95 -1.88
C TRP A 101 10.69 11.74 -2.16
N THR A 102 11.76 11.05 -2.56
CA THR A 102 13.01 11.71 -2.93
C THR A 102 13.50 11.23 -4.29
N THR A 103 13.95 12.18 -5.09
CA THR A 103 14.75 11.95 -6.29
C THR A 103 16.12 12.57 -6.07
N ARG A 104 17.19 11.82 -6.33
CA ARG A 104 18.58 12.27 -6.06
C ARG A 104 19.44 12.19 -7.30
N VAL A 105 20.39 13.12 -7.42
CA VAL A 105 21.41 13.10 -8.47
C VAL A 105 22.75 12.69 -7.87
N TYR A 106 23.46 11.82 -8.57
CA TYR A 106 24.80 11.38 -8.20
C TYR A 106 25.73 11.41 -9.40
N ALA A 107 27.04 11.47 -9.15
CA ALA A 107 28.07 11.38 -10.18
C ALA A 107 29.19 10.43 -9.75
N ASP A 108 29.86 9.81 -10.71
CA ASP A 108 31.05 8.99 -10.44
C ASP A 108 32.22 9.82 -9.87
N ALA A 109 32.29 11.10 -10.24
CA ALA A 109 33.33 12.03 -9.83
C ALA A 109 32.74 13.44 -9.61
N LEU A 110 33.43 14.25 -8.80
CA LEU A 110 33.11 15.67 -8.69
C LEU A 110 33.38 16.38 -10.02
N PRO A 111 32.58 17.40 -10.39
CA PRO A 111 32.84 18.20 -11.57
C PRO A 111 34.18 18.93 -11.48
N VAL A 112 34.95 18.94 -12.57
CA VAL A 112 36.17 19.75 -12.70
C VAL A 112 35.94 20.74 -13.83
N ASN A 113 36.02 22.04 -13.53
CA ASN A 113 35.68 23.12 -14.47
C ASN A 113 34.31 22.92 -15.14
N GLY A 114 33.32 22.41 -14.40
CA GLY A 114 31.97 22.16 -14.89
C GLY A 114 31.77 20.89 -15.72
N VAL A 115 32.80 20.06 -15.85
CA VAL A 115 32.75 18.77 -16.55
C VAL A 115 32.73 17.62 -15.55
N VAL A 116 31.72 16.74 -15.62
CA VAL A 116 31.67 15.47 -14.89
C VAL A 116 32.37 14.39 -15.71
N HIS A 117 33.57 14.01 -15.26
CA HIS A 117 34.34 12.92 -15.87
C HIS A 117 33.86 11.54 -15.40
N GLY A 118 32.73 11.10 -15.95
CA GLY A 118 32.10 9.83 -15.58
C GLY A 118 30.60 9.86 -15.82
N ASN A 119 29.87 8.91 -15.24
CA ASN A 119 28.42 8.86 -15.38
C ASN A 119 27.74 9.81 -14.38
N LEU A 120 26.58 10.32 -14.78
CA LEU A 120 25.61 11.02 -13.94
C LEU A 120 24.40 10.11 -13.74
N TYR A 121 23.92 9.99 -12.51
CA TYR A 121 22.82 9.12 -12.12
C TYR A 121 21.67 9.96 -11.59
N ILE A 122 20.45 9.67 -12.04
CA ILE A 122 19.22 10.18 -11.44
C ILE A 122 18.53 8.98 -10.78
N LYS A 123 18.49 8.97 -9.45
CA LYS A 123 17.88 7.90 -8.66
C LYS A 123 16.52 8.33 -8.15
N GLY A 124 15.47 7.68 -8.64
CA GLY A 124 14.11 7.86 -8.15
C GLY A 124 13.79 6.86 -7.05
N GLU A 125 13.22 7.33 -5.93
CA GLU A 125 12.74 6.47 -4.84
C GLU A 125 11.20 6.33 -4.82
N GLY A 126 10.54 6.74 -5.92
CA GLY A 126 9.13 6.44 -6.18
C GLY A 126 8.17 7.60 -6.17
N ASP A 127 8.66 8.83 -6.34
CA ASP A 127 7.81 10.02 -6.42
C ASP A 127 6.76 9.86 -7.55
N PRO A 128 5.47 9.64 -7.21
CA PRO A 128 4.42 9.47 -8.20
C PRO A 128 4.03 10.81 -8.84
N TRP A 129 4.57 11.92 -8.33
CA TRP A 129 4.31 13.29 -8.79
C TRP A 129 5.48 13.90 -9.55
N PHE A 130 6.53 13.14 -9.85
CA PHE A 130 7.67 13.64 -10.62
C PHE A 130 7.27 13.89 -12.09
N ARG A 131 7.28 15.17 -12.49
CA ARG A 131 6.85 15.65 -13.81
C ARG A 131 8.02 16.26 -14.60
N SER A 132 7.73 16.68 -15.83
CA SER A 132 8.69 17.37 -16.69
C SER A 132 9.23 18.65 -16.08
N GLU A 133 8.42 19.39 -15.34
CA GLU A 133 8.81 20.63 -14.67
C GLU A 133 9.87 20.35 -13.59
N ASP A 134 9.66 19.32 -12.78
CA ASP A 134 10.59 18.93 -11.72
C ASP A 134 11.94 18.46 -12.31
N LEU A 135 11.91 17.83 -13.49
CA LEU A 135 13.13 17.51 -14.25
C LEU A 135 13.84 18.78 -14.75
N TRP A 136 13.11 19.76 -15.27
CA TRP A 136 13.72 21.03 -15.69
C TRP A 136 14.34 21.78 -14.54
N ASP A 137 13.69 21.79 -13.37
CA ASP A 137 14.24 22.40 -12.16
C ASP A 137 15.48 21.66 -11.67
N LEU A 138 15.51 20.33 -11.76
CA LEU A 138 16.70 19.54 -11.47
C LEU A 138 17.86 19.87 -12.42
N VAL A 139 17.60 20.02 -13.72
CA VAL A 139 18.63 20.41 -14.70
C VAL A 139 19.12 21.83 -14.46
N ARG A 140 18.22 22.78 -14.14
CA ARG A 140 18.62 24.15 -13.76
C ARG A 140 19.53 24.16 -12.55
N GLN A 141 19.19 23.40 -11.51
CA GLN A 141 20.03 23.29 -10.32
C GLN A 141 21.42 22.75 -10.65
N LEU A 142 21.54 21.75 -11.52
CA LEU A 142 22.84 21.26 -11.99
C LEU A 142 23.62 22.33 -12.76
N SER A 143 22.95 23.13 -13.59
CA SER A 143 23.54 24.26 -14.28
C SER A 143 24.01 25.36 -13.32
N ASP A 144 23.23 25.68 -12.28
CA ASP A 144 23.57 26.68 -11.25
C ASP A 144 24.80 26.24 -10.42
N LEU A 145 25.05 24.93 -10.34
CA LEU A 145 26.24 24.34 -9.77
C LEU A 145 27.46 24.38 -10.72
N GLY A 146 27.31 24.99 -11.89
CA GLY A 146 28.35 25.15 -12.91
C GLY A 146 28.56 23.92 -13.80
N ILE A 147 27.73 22.87 -13.67
CA ILE A 147 27.84 21.65 -14.48
C ILE A 147 27.24 21.93 -15.85
N HIS A 148 28.04 21.76 -16.90
CA HIS A 148 27.62 21.97 -18.28
C HIS A 148 28.00 20.82 -19.22
N GLU A 149 28.84 19.88 -18.78
CA GLU A 149 29.20 18.70 -19.56
C GLU A 149 29.29 17.44 -18.69
N VAL A 150 28.83 16.31 -19.24
CA VAL A 150 29.00 14.97 -18.66
C VAL A 150 29.63 14.11 -19.75
N THR A 151 30.83 13.60 -19.52
CA THR A 151 31.55 12.82 -20.55
C THR A 151 31.13 11.36 -20.61
N GLY A 152 30.47 10.86 -19.55
CA GLY A 152 29.93 9.50 -19.47
C GLY A 152 28.44 9.43 -19.82
N LYS A 153 27.76 8.45 -19.24
CA LYS A 153 26.32 8.22 -19.48
C LYS A 153 25.46 8.96 -18.46
N LEU A 154 24.28 9.38 -18.90
CA LEU A 154 23.16 9.65 -18.00
C LEU A 154 22.45 8.32 -17.70
N VAL A 155 22.36 7.96 -16.42
CA VAL A 155 21.80 6.69 -15.95
C VAL A 155 20.58 6.95 -15.09
N LEU A 156 19.45 6.34 -15.44
CA LEU A 156 18.25 6.35 -14.60
C LEU A 156 18.31 5.14 -13.66
N ASP A 157 18.44 5.38 -12.36
CA ASP A 157 18.56 4.36 -11.32
C ASP A 157 17.19 4.10 -10.68
N ASN A 158 16.60 2.94 -11.00
CA ASN A 158 15.34 2.44 -10.44
C ASN A 158 15.54 1.31 -9.40
N SER A 159 16.78 1.12 -8.90
CA SER A 159 17.14 0.01 -8.00
C SER A 159 16.44 0.04 -6.63
N TYR A 160 15.72 1.12 -6.32
CA TYR A 160 14.86 1.21 -5.15
C TYR A 160 13.70 0.20 -5.20
N PHE A 161 13.08 0.00 -6.37
CA PHE A 161 11.97 -0.95 -6.55
C PHE A 161 12.38 -2.26 -7.20
N ASP A 162 13.38 -2.23 -8.08
CA ASP A 162 13.91 -3.43 -8.72
C ASP A 162 15.40 -3.60 -8.39
N PRO A 163 15.72 -4.21 -7.23
CA PRO A 163 17.11 -4.36 -6.83
C PRO A 163 17.89 -5.31 -7.75
N GLY A 164 17.24 -6.13 -8.57
CA GLY A 164 17.86 -7.17 -9.39
C GLY A 164 18.68 -8.22 -8.61
N PRO A 165 19.09 -9.34 -9.25
CA PRO A 165 19.98 -10.33 -8.63
C PRO A 165 21.40 -9.79 -8.35
N ASN A 166 21.79 -8.68 -8.99
CA ASN A 166 23.06 -7.97 -8.79
C ASN A 166 22.98 -6.78 -7.82
N SER A 167 21.93 -6.74 -6.98
CA SER A 167 21.67 -5.66 -6.00
C SER A 167 22.84 -5.30 -5.11
N SER A 168 23.81 -6.20 -4.91
CA SER A 168 25.05 -5.94 -4.18
C SER A 168 25.92 -4.86 -4.85
N LYS A 169 25.95 -4.78 -6.19
CA LYS A 169 26.70 -3.76 -6.95
C LYS A 169 26.00 -2.40 -6.93
N ALA A 170 24.68 -2.34 -7.13
CA ALA A 170 23.91 -1.10 -7.02
C ALA A 170 23.93 -0.54 -5.59
N ARG A 171 23.81 -1.42 -4.57
CA ARG A 171 23.92 -1.05 -3.15
C ARG A 171 25.35 -0.73 -2.73
N ALA A 172 26.38 -1.28 -3.38
CA ALA A 172 27.78 -0.89 -3.19
C ALA A 172 28.12 0.43 -3.88
N LEU A 173 27.53 0.69 -5.06
CA LEU A 173 27.65 1.95 -5.78
C LEU A 173 26.97 3.07 -4.98
N GLY A 174 25.74 2.86 -4.51
CA GLY A 174 25.06 3.79 -3.59
C GLY A 174 25.83 4.05 -2.28
N ARG A 175 26.54 3.04 -1.74
CA ARG A 175 27.40 3.18 -0.54
C ARG A 175 28.79 3.79 -0.81
N ARG A 176 29.29 3.72 -2.04
CA ARG A 176 30.51 4.43 -2.48
C ARG A 176 30.20 5.89 -2.77
N ILE A 177 29.09 6.11 -3.48
CA ILE A 177 28.52 7.42 -3.76
C ILE A 177 28.15 8.14 -2.46
N SER A 178 27.57 7.47 -1.45
CA SER A 178 27.26 8.10 -0.15
C SER A 178 28.48 8.66 0.61
N ARG A 179 29.68 8.17 0.30
CA ARG A 179 30.93 8.65 0.89
C ARG A 179 31.42 9.96 0.25
N VAL A 180 31.07 10.19 -1.02
CA VAL A 180 31.31 11.42 -1.80
C VAL A 180 30.11 12.40 -1.68
N SER A 181 28.91 11.88 -1.42
CA SER A 181 27.64 12.64 -1.40
C SER A 181 27.42 13.51 -0.17
N ARG A 182 28.38 13.59 0.78
CA ARG A 182 28.28 14.59 1.86
C ARG A 182 28.31 16.03 1.34
N PHE A 183 28.71 16.23 0.07
CA PHE A 183 28.63 17.50 -0.64
C PHE A 183 27.33 17.70 -1.44
N TRP A 184 26.61 16.63 -1.80
CA TRP A 184 25.46 16.65 -2.73
C TRP A 184 24.14 16.26 -2.03
N GLY A 185 23.94 16.77 -0.82
CA GLY A 185 22.77 16.50 -0.01
C GLY A 185 21.60 17.41 -0.37
N LEU A 186 20.53 16.79 -0.88
CA LEU A 186 19.15 17.31 -0.98
C LEU A 186 18.97 18.44 -1.99
N ILE A 187 18.68 18.06 -3.23
CA ILE A 187 17.77 18.86 -4.07
C ILE A 187 16.36 18.36 -3.72
N PRO A 188 15.56 19.08 -2.92
CA PRO A 188 14.16 18.75 -2.73
C PRO A 188 13.46 18.97 -4.08
N THR A 189 12.69 18.00 -4.56
CA THR A 189 11.86 18.17 -5.76
C THR A 189 10.54 18.90 -5.46
N HIS A 190 10.25 19.17 -4.18
CA HIS A 190 9.07 19.93 -3.75
C HIS A 190 9.45 20.93 -2.66
N PRO A 191 9.10 22.22 -2.80
CA PRO A 191 9.11 23.15 -1.66
C PRO A 191 8.00 22.78 -0.67
N LEU A 192 8.24 23.03 0.62
CA LEU A 192 7.18 23.10 1.63
C LEU A 192 6.22 24.27 1.33
#